data_AF-A0A1L9VBZ3-F1
#
_entry.id   AF-A0A1L9VBZ3-F1
#
_cell.length_a   1.000
_cell.length_b   1.000
_cell.length_c   1.000
_cell.angle_alpha   90.00
_cell.angle_beta   90.00
_cell.angle_gamma   90.00
#
_symmetry.space_group_name_H-M   'P 1'
#
loop_
_entity.id
_entity.type
_entity.pdbx_description
1 polymer ?
#
loop_
_entity_poly.entity_id
_entity_poly.type
_entity_poly.pdbx_seq_one_letter_code
_entity_poly.pdbx_strand_id
1 'polypeptide(L)'
;MNLWLLGGNEDVRAVLLLKWKKIGSMNRVTGDAELYGLDVNGLPVLAQSETIFPAPLVQGSQYISLPRVAIFGSYIPDANSNDVLSLSIDDLRKIATQALASINLVPA
;
A
#
# COMPACT_ATOMS: atom_id res chain seq x y z
N MET A 1 0.43 -11.06 9.21
CA MET A 1 1.57 -10.89 8.28
C MET A 1 2.43 -12.13 8.18
N ASN A 2 2.67 -12.85 9.28
CA ASN A 2 3.42 -14.12 9.31
C ASN A 2 2.93 -15.15 8.29
N LEU A 3 1.61 -15.36 8.15
CA LEU A 3 1.07 -16.32 7.17
C LEU A 3 1.51 -15.99 5.73
N TRP A 4 1.45 -14.73 5.33
CA TRP A 4 1.78 -14.31 3.97
C TRP A 4 3.29 -14.27 3.75
N LEU A 5 4.04 -13.56 4.60
CA LEU A 5 5.47 -13.33 4.38
C LEU A 5 6.38 -14.49 4.81
N LEU A 6 6.02 -15.23 5.86
CA LEU A 6 6.79 -16.41 6.30
C LEU A 6 6.20 -17.70 5.71
N GLY A 7 4.88 -17.84 5.78
CA GLY A 7 4.18 -19.03 5.27
C GLY A 7 4.15 -19.11 3.75
N GLY A 8 4.30 -17.99 3.05
CA GLY A 8 4.43 -17.94 1.59
C GLY A 8 5.79 -18.39 1.06
N ASN A 9 6.75 -18.75 1.93
CA ASN A 9 8.03 -19.38 1.57
C ASN A 9 8.72 -18.73 0.36
N GLU A 10 8.91 -17.40 0.41
CA GLU A 10 9.52 -16.55 -0.64
C GLU A 10 8.67 -16.24 -1.88
N ASP A 11 7.52 -16.89 -2.06
CA ASP A 11 6.57 -16.56 -3.14
C ASP A 11 5.88 -15.21 -2.91
N VAL A 12 5.80 -14.77 -1.65
CA VAL A 12 5.26 -13.47 -1.27
C VAL A 12 6.35 -12.65 -0.57
N ARG A 13 6.81 -11.60 -1.25
CA ARG A 13 7.94 -10.77 -0.78
C ARG A 13 7.52 -9.44 -0.17
N ALA A 14 6.32 -8.98 -0.51
CA ALA A 14 5.73 -7.76 0.02
C ALA A 14 4.22 -7.91 0.11
N VAL A 15 3.60 -7.23 1.07
CA VAL A 15 2.15 -7.17 1.22
C VAL A 15 1.73 -5.72 1.44
N LEU A 16 0.91 -5.18 0.55
CA LEU A 16 0.28 -3.86 0.70
C LEU A 16 -1.12 -4.03 1.28
N LEU A 17 -1.36 -3.53 2.49
CA LEU A 17 -2.66 -3.51 3.15
C LEU A 17 -3.31 -2.14 2.96
N LEU A 18 -4.52 -2.12 2.40
CA LEU A 18 -5.38 -0.94 2.39
C LEU A 18 -6.41 -1.08 3.51
N LYS A 19 -6.36 -0.17 4.48
CA LYS A 19 -7.19 -0.19 5.68
C LYS A 19 -8.18 0.95 5.59
N TRP A 20 -9.46 0.63 5.65
CA TRP A 20 -10.55 1.60 5.58
C TRP A 20 -11.35 1.56 6.88
N LYS A 21 -11.71 2.73 7.41
CA LYS A 21 -12.52 2.83 8.62
C LYS A 21 -13.60 3.89 8.45
N LYS A 22 -14.85 3.49 8.67
CA LYS A 22 -15.99 4.42 8.70
C LYS A 22 -15.97 5.24 10.00
N ILE A 23 -16.21 6.55 9.88
CA ILE A 23 -16.26 7.47 11.02
C ILE A 23 -17.66 7.40 11.66
N GLY A 24 -17.79 6.58 12.70
CA GLY A 24 -19.04 6.45 13.47
C GLY A 24 -20.25 6.13 12.58
N SER A 25 -21.35 6.86 12.78
CA SER A 25 -22.55 6.78 11.94
C SER A 25 -22.48 7.64 10.68
N MET A 26 -21.44 8.46 10.50
CA MET A 26 -21.27 9.29 9.32
C MET A 26 -20.92 8.43 8.11
N ASN A 27 -21.26 8.91 6.91
CA ASN A 27 -20.85 8.28 5.66
C ASN A 27 -19.38 8.57 5.28
N ARG A 28 -18.57 9.08 6.22
CA ARG A 28 -17.16 9.42 5.99
C ARG A 28 -16.23 8.25 6.28
N VAL A 29 -15.14 8.12 5.52
CA VAL A 29 -14.17 7.04 5.63
C VAL A 29 -12.74 7.57 5.70
N THR A 30 -12.00 7.17 6.73
CA THR A 30 -10.53 7.31 6.77
C THR A 30 -9.88 6.12 6.08
N GLY A 31 -8.68 6.31 5.57
CA GLY A 31 -7.94 5.26 4.88
C GLY A 31 -6.45 5.37 5.10
N ASP A 32 -5.79 4.23 5.29
CA ASP A 32 -4.34 4.11 5.42
C ASP A 32 -3.84 2.97 4.52
N ALA A 33 -2.64 3.12 3.98
CA ALA A 33 -1.91 2.12 3.22
C ALA A 33 -0.67 1.70 4.00
N GLU A 34 -0.53 0.42 4.29
CA GLU A 34 0.60 -0.16 5.04
C GLU A 34 1.33 -1.18 4.17
N LEU A 35 2.60 -0.92 3.88
CA LEU A 35 3.48 -1.84 3.18
C LEU A 35 4.27 -2.67 4.17
N TYR A 36 4.12 -3.99 4.10
CA TYR A 36 4.88 -4.96 4.88
C TYR A 36 5.86 -5.74 4.00
N GLY A 37 7.02 -6.06 4.56
CA GLY A 37 8.05 -6.90 3.95
C GLY A 37 8.84 -7.66 5.02
N LEU A 38 9.89 -8.35 4.60
CA LEU A 38 10.84 -8.99 5.52
C LEU A 38 12.05 -8.08 5.75
N ASP A 39 12.53 -8.00 6.98
CA ASP A 39 13.80 -7.34 7.31
C ASP A 39 15.01 -8.24 6.96
N VAL A 40 16.21 -7.76 7.29
CA VAL A 40 17.47 -8.51 7.06
C VAL A 40 17.55 -9.83 7.83
N ASN A 41 16.76 -10.00 8.89
CA ASN A 41 16.68 -11.22 9.69
C ASN A 41 15.55 -12.15 9.21
N GLY A 42 14.86 -11.79 8.13
CA GLY A 42 13.71 -12.55 7.64
C GLY A 42 12.45 -12.39 8.50
N LEU A 43 12.34 -11.32 9.30
CA LEU A 43 11.19 -11.06 10.15
C LEU A 43 10.20 -10.08 9.48
N PRO A 44 8.88 -10.33 9.55
CA PRO A 44 7.87 -9.40 9.05
C PRO A 44 7.96 -8.03 9.74
N VAL A 45 8.08 -6.97 8.94
CA VAL A 45 8.15 -5.58 9.40
C VAL A 45 7.26 -4.67 8.56
N LEU A 46 6.73 -3.61 9.18
CA LEU A 46 6.09 -2.51 8.46
C LEU A 46 7.18 -1.64 7.83
N ALA A 47 7.31 -1.68 6.51
CA ALA A 47 8.33 -0.96 5.75
C ALA A 47 7.93 0.50 5.47
N GLN A 48 6.65 0.74 5.20
CA GLN A 48 6.12 2.07 4.92
C GLN A 48 4.64 2.17 5.32
N SER A 49 4.21 3.36 5.73
CA SER A 49 2.79 3.66 5.99
C SER A 49 2.44 5.04 5.43
N GLU A 50 1.32 5.14 4.72
CA GLU A 50 0.82 6.38 4.14
C GLU A 50 -0.67 6.56 4.44
N THR A 51 -1.08 7.77 4.84
CA THR A 51 -2.50 8.08 4.98
C THR A 51 -3.12 8.39 3.61
N ILE A 52 -4.17 7.66 3.25
CA ILE A 52 -4.96 7.88 2.05
C ILE A 52 -6.00 8.97 2.32
N PHE A 53 -6.80 8.84 3.37
CA PHE A 53 -7.79 9.84 3.79
C PHE A 53 -7.72 10.15 5.28
N PRO A 54 -7.75 11.43 5.69
CA PRO A 54 -7.90 12.61 4.84
C PRO A 54 -6.66 12.87 3.98
N ALA A 55 -6.84 13.51 2.83
CA ALA A 55 -5.70 13.96 2.04
C ALA A 55 -4.92 15.04 2.83
N PRO A 56 -3.58 15.08 2.77
CA PRO A 56 -2.79 16.07 3.49
C PRO A 56 -3.11 17.48 2.98
N LEU A 57 -3.08 18.45 3.90
CA LEU A 57 -3.34 19.87 3.59
C LEU A 57 -2.24 20.49 2.73
N VAL A 58 -1.01 19.99 2.86
CA VAL A 58 0.12 20.42 2.04
C VAL A 58 0.24 19.46 0.87
N GLN A 59 0.22 20.02 -0.34
CA GLN A 59 0.48 19.24 -1.55
C GLN A 59 1.93 18.75 -1.52
N GLY A 60 2.08 17.45 -1.31
CA GLY A 60 3.31 16.70 -1.48
C GLY A 60 2.94 15.37 -2.10
N SER A 61 3.71 14.94 -3.09
CA SER A 61 3.44 13.65 -3.73
C SER A 61 3.71 12.52 -2.74
N GLN A 62 2.67 11.76 -2.41
CA GLN A 62 2.77 10.57 -1.58
C GLN A 62 2.83 9.32 -2.45
N TYR A 63 3.80 8.45 -2.17
CA TYR A 63 4.01 7.23 -2.94
C TYR A 63 4.33 6.07 -2.02
N ILE A 64 3.82 4.87 -2.33
CA ILE A 64 4.38 3.63 -1.79
C ILE A 64 5.52 3.18 -2.69
N SER A 65 6.71 3.01 -2.10
CA SER A 65 7.90 2.58 -2.82
C SER A 65 8.09 1.07 -2.71
N LEU A 66 8.05 0.37 -3.85
CA LEU A 66 8.22 -1.08 -3.91
C LEU A 66 9.43 -1.43 -4.78
N PRO A 67 10.41 -2.19 -4.24
CA PRO A 67 11.46 -2.75 -5.08
C PRO A 67 10.85 -3.62 -6.18
N ARG A 68 11.32 -3.47 -7.42
CA ARG A 68 10.82 -4.22 -8.57
C ARG A 68 10.93 -5.74 -8.37
N VAL A 69 12.01 -6.18 -7.72
CA VAL A 69 12.23 -7.58 -7.30
C VAL A 69 11.17 -8.11 -6.32
N ALA A 70 10.50 -7.25 -5.56
CA ALA A 70 9.43 -7.66 -4.65
C ALA A 70 8.12 -7.98 -5.39
N ILE A 71 7.93 -7.43 -6.59
CA ILE A 71 6.74 -7.64 -7.42
C ILE A 71 6.96 -8.74 -8.46
N PHE A 72 8.13 -8.73 -9.12
CA PHE A 72 8.41 -9.62 -10.25
C PHE A 72 9.36 -10.78 -9.91
N GLY A 73 9.86 -10.86 -8.67
CA GLY A 73 10.83 -11.87 -8.28
C GLY A 73 12.22 -11.63 -8.88
N SER A 74 13.07 -12.67 -8.86
CA SER A 74 14.47 -12.59 -9.29
C SER A 74 14.67 -12.57 -10.80
N TYR A 75 13.68 -13.00 -11.59
CA TYR A 75 13.78 -13.03 -13.04
C TYR A 75 13.15 -11.77 -13.63
N ILE A 76 14.00 -10.76 -13.86
CA ILE A 76 13.61 -9.53 -14.57
C ILE A 76 14.53 -9.41 -15.77
N PRO A 77 14.08 -9.75 -16.99
CA PRO A 77 14.87 -9.52 -18.20
C PRO A 77 15.07 -8.01 -18.38
N ASP A 78 16.32 -7.60 -18.60
CA ASP A 78 16.72 -6.26 -19.04
C ASP A 78 16.33 -5.08 -18.13
N ALA A 79 16.08 -5.29 -16.84
CA ALA A 79 15.90 -4.19 -15.87
C ALA A 79 16.69 -4.41 -14.58
N ASN A 80 17.07 -3.31 -13.93
CA ASN A 80 17.76 -3.35 -12.66
C ASN A 80 16.79 -3.88 -11.58
N SER A 81 17.17 -4.95 -10.88
CA SER A 81 16.37 -5.55 -9.81
C SER A 81 16.08 -4.59 -8.67
N ASN A 82 16.94 -3.57 -8.50
CA ASN A 82 16.84 -2.55 -7.46
C ASN A 82 16.04 -1.32 -7.89
N ASP A 83 15.49 -1.29 -9.11
CA ASP A 83 14.59 -0.22 -9.51
C ASP A 83 13.37 -0.19 -8.58
N VAL A 84 12.96 1.01 -8.19
CA VAL A 84 11.81 1.23 -7.31
C VAL A 84 10.61 1.59 -8.16
N LEU A 85 9.54 0.83 -7.99
CA LEU A 85 8.22 1.17 -8.51
C LEU A 85 7.48 2.03 -7.48
N SER A 86 7.10 3.23 -7.90
CA SER A 86 6.35 4.18 -7.07
C SER A 86 4.86 4.08 -7.36
N LEU A 87 4.08 3.63 -6.39
CA LEU A 87 2.61 3.64 -6.46
C LEU A 87 2.07 4.95 -5.89
N SER A 88 1.42 5.74 -6.74
CA SER A 88 0.84 7.05 -6.40
C SER A 88 -0.35 6.91 -5.44
N ILE A 89 -0.25 7.50 -4.24
CA ILE A 89 -1.37 7.60 -3.30
C ILE A 89 -2.44 8.55 -3.85
N ASP A 90 -2.09 9.56 -4.63
CA ASP A 90 -3.07 10.46 -5.24
C ASP A 90 -3.94 9.76 -6.28
N ASP A 91 -3.37 8.85 -7.06
CA ASP A 91 -4.16 8.04 -7.99
C ASP A 91 -5.02 7.01 -7.24
N LEU A 92 -4.47 6.43 -6.16
CA LEU A 92 -5.26 5.59 -5.25
C LEU A 92 -6.45 6.36 -4.65
N ARG A 93 -6.27 7.62 -4.23
CA ARG A 93 -7.36 8.47 -3.73
C ARG A 93 -8.46 8.66 -4.77
N LYS A 94 -8.10 8.90 -6.04
CA LYS A 94 -9.09 9.06 -7.13
C LYS A 94 -9.92 7.79 -7.30
N ILE A 95 -9.27 6.63 -7.38
CA ILE A 95 -9.93 5.32 -7.53
C ILE A 95 -10.79 5.01 -6.30
N ALA A 96 -10.24 5.21 -5.10
CA ALA A 96 -10.94 4.97 -3.84
C ALA A 96 -12.17 5.87 -3.68
N THR A 97 -12.09 7.14 -4.10
CA THR A 97 -13.23 8.07 -4.06
C THR A 97 -14.38 7.55 -4.92
N GLN A 98 -14.09 7.05 -6.12
CA GLN A 98 -15.11 6.46 -7.00
C GLN A 98 -15.72 5.20 -6.39
N ALA A 99 -14.89 4.31 -5.83
CA ALA A 99 -15.35 3.10 -5.18
C ALA A 99 -16.22 3.39 -3.95
N LEU A 100 -15.81 4.32 -3.08
CA LEU A 100 -16.58 4.74 -1.90
C LEU A 100 -17.93 5.36 -2.30
N ALA A 101 -17.95 6.20 -3.34
CA ALA A 101 -19.18 6.82 -3.82
C ALA A 101 -20.21 5.78 -4.29
N SER A 102 -19.76 4.67 -4.90
CA SER A 102 -20.65 3.57 -5.34
C SER A 102 -21.42 2.90 -4.21
N ILE A 103 -20.96 3.04 -2.96
CA ILE A 103 -21.58 2.51 -1.74
C ILE A 103 -22.06 3.62 -0.79
N ASN A 104 -22.31 4.83 -1.31
CA ASN A 104 -22.78 6.00 -0.58
C ASN A 104 -21.85 6.45 0.57
N LEU A 105 -20.56 6.19 0.45
CA LEU A 105 -19.53 6.69 1.35
C LEU A 105 -18.74 7.82 0.69
N VAL A 106 -18.18 8.70 1.51
CA VAL A 106 -17.32 9.80 1.08
C VAL A 106 -16.00 9.77 1.85
N PRO A 107 -14.89 10.23 1.24
CA PRO A 107 -13.64 10.41 1.96
C PRO A 107 -13.78 11.33 3.19
N ALA A 108 -12.99 11.05 4.23
CA ALA A 108 -12.90 11.86 5.45
C ALA A 108 -12.31 13.24 5.18
#